data_AF-Q9YF60-F1
#
_entry.id   AF-Q9YF60-F1
#
_cell.length_a   1.000
_cell.length_b   1.000
_cell.length_c   1.000
_cell.angle_alpha   90.00
_cell.angle_beta   90.00
_cell.angle_gamma   90.00
#
_symmetry.space_group_name_H-M   'P 1'
#
loop_
_entity.id
_entity.type
_entity.pdbx_description
1 polymer ?
#
loop_
_entity_poly.entity_id
_entity_poly.type
_entity_poly.pdbx_seq_one_letter_code
_entity_poly.pdbx_strand_id
1 'polypeptide(L)'
;MKRLSALVKVDSKGRVTIPQSIRSALGIEPGMVVLLIGDVNKRELIATPITSRSESIYVIDATLRDRPGALAAVTEVLARHKIDIVASKCASIVRGEEGGCTIIADFSRADIDPEDLKRELERLDVVFHVIMRRLEAGLEEI
;
A
#
# COMPACT_ATOMS: atom_id res chain seq x y z
N MET A 1 12.42 13.80 15.39
CA MET A 1 11.93 12.54 14.79
C MET A 1 12.95 11.44 15.06
N LYS A 2 12.58 10.36 15.76
CA LYS A 2 13.51 9.29 16.15
C LYS A 2 13.59 8.25 15.02
N ARG A 3 14.78 8.02 14.45
CA ARG A 3 15.02 6.94 13.48
C ARG A 3 15.80 5.83 14.17
N LEU A 4 15.38 4.59 13.98
CA LEU A 4 16.09 3.40 14.45
C LEU A 4 16.66 2.66 13.24
N SER A 5 17.91 2.24 13.33
CA SER A 5 18.61 1.49 12.29
C SER A 5 19.36 0.33 12.91
N ALA A 6 19.42 -0.80 12.20
CA ALA A 6 20.18 -1.96 12.62
C ALA A 6 20.76 -2.66 11.39
N LEU A 7 21.96 -3.21 11.52
CA LEU A 7 22.53 -4.14 10.56
C LEU A 7 22.07 -5.55 10.94
N VAL A 8 21.50 -6.26 9.97
CA VAL A 8 20.99 -7.62 10.12
C VAL A 8 21.50 -8.46 8.96
N LYS A 9 21.70 -9.76 9.20
CA LYS A 9 22.06 -10.70 8.15
C LYS A 9 20.82 -11.44 7.67
N VAL A 10 20.76 -11.70 6.37
CA VAL A 10 19.80 -12.62 5.79
C VAL A 10 20.24 -14.05 6.15
N ASP A 11 19.33 -14.86 6.66
CA ASP A 11 19.63 -16.25 7.00
C ASP A 11 19.63 -17.17 5.76
N SER A 12 19.94 -18.45 5.93
CA SER A 12 19.99 -19.43 4.83
C SER A 12 18.63 -19.68 4.15
N LYS A 13 17.52 -19.22 4.77
CA LYS A 13 16.17 -19.32 4.23
C LYS A 13 15.70 -17.98 3.62
N GLY A 14 16.58 -16.99 3.50
CA GLY A 14 16.22 -15.68 2.93
C GLY A 14 15.50 -14.75 3.91
N ARG A 15 15.39 -15.09 5.20
CA ARG A 15 14.62 -14.31 6.18
C ARG A 15 15.47 -13.19 6.78
N VAL A 16 14.82 -12.07 7.08
CA VAL A 16 15.38 -10.95 7.85
C VAL A 16 14.63 -10.84 9.17
N THR A 17 15.36 -10.89 10.27
CA THR A 17 14.75 -10.73 11.61
C THR A 17 14.75 -9.25 12.00
N ILE A 18 13.57 -8.69 12.24
CA ILE A 18 13.43 -7.32 12.79
C ILE A 18 13.91 -7.35 14.26
N PRO A 19 14.96 -6.58 14.63
CA PRO A 19 15.47 -6.57 16.00
C PRO A 19 14.42 -6.11 17.01
N GLN A 20 14.47 -6.65 18.23
CA GLN A 20 13.49 -6.36 19.28
C GLN A 20 13.31 -4.86 19.54
N SER A 21 14.38 -4.08 19.51
CA SER A 21 14.32 -2.63 19.71
C SER A 21 13.47 -1.90 18.67
N ILE A 22 13.56 -2.31 17.40
CA ILE A 22 12.75 -1.76 16.30
C ILE A 22 11.33 -2.31 16.39
N ARG A 23 11.20 -3.62 16.59
CA ARG A 23 9.92 -4.31 16.68
C ARG A 23 9.01 -3.73 17.77
N SER A 24 9.53 -3.56 18.99
CA SER A 24 8.79 -2.96 20.10
C SER A 24 8.48 -1.49 19.89
N ALA A 25 9.39 -0.71 19.29
CA ALA A 25 9.15 0.70 18.99
C ALA A 25 8.06 0.91 17.91
N LEU A 26 7.90 -0.05 17.00
CA LEU A 26 6.88 -0.04 15.95
C LEU A 26 5.60 -0.79 16.36
N GLY A 27 5.53 -1.36 17.57
CA GLY A 27 4.36 -2.11 18.04
C GLY A 27 4.08 -3.39 17.25
N ILE A 28 5.11 -4.00 16.65
CA ILE A 28 4.96 -5.23 15.85
C ILE A 28 4.96 -6.44 16.79
N GLU A 29 3.86 -7.18 16.84
CA GLU A 29 3.71 -8.34 17.71
C GLU A 29 3.69 -9.66 16.92
N PRO A 30 4.05 -10.80 17.55
CA PRO A 30 3.88 -12.11 16.92
C PRO A 30 2.44 -12.32 16.46
N GLY A 31 2.27 -12.83 15.23
CA GLY A 31 0.96 -13.05 14.60
C GLY A 31 0.40 -11.85 13.84
N MET A 32 1.01 -10.66 13.95
CA MET A 32 0.66 -9.54 13.07
C MET A 32 1.11 -9.81 11.64
N VAL A 33 0.29 -9.36 10.68
CA VAL A 33 0.65 -9.37 9.27
C VAL A 33 1.49 -8.12 8.97
N VAL A 34 2.58 -8.29 8.22
CA VAL A 34 3.41 -7.17 7.75
C VAL A 34 3.40 -7.17 6.24
N LEU A 35 2.99 -6.06 5.65
CA LEU A 35 3.08 -5.85 4.22
C LEU A 35 4.51 -5.50 3.82
N LEU A 36 5.06 -6.26 2.89
CA LEU A 36 6.36 -6.02 2.27
C LEU A 36 6.17 -5.50 0.84
N ILE A 37 6.73 -4.34 0.55
CA ILE A 37 6.78 -3.77 -0.80
C ILE A 37 8.24 -3.69 -1.25
N GLY A 38 8.60 -4.41 -2.30
CA GLY A 38 9.90 -4.31 -2.94
C GLY A 38 9.85 -3.36 -4.14
N ASP A 39 10.54 -2.23 -4.07
CA ASP A 39 10.79 -1.36 -5.23
C ASP A 39 12.10 -1.80 -5.89
N VAL A 40 11.99 -2.56 -6.99
CA VAL A 40 13.15 -3.12 -7.71
C VAL A 40 14.02 -2.05 -8.36
N ASN A 41 13.43 -0.91 -8.74
CA ASN A 41 14.15 0.18 -9.39
C ASN A 41 15.00 0.95 -8.38
N LYS A 42 14.45 1.19 -7.18
CA LYS A 42 15.15 1.86 -6.08
C LYS A 42 16.00 0.92 -5.23
N ARG A 43 15.82 -0.39 -5.39
CA ARG A 43 16.41 -1.43 -4.53
C ARG A 43 16.06 -1.20 -3.05
N GLU A 44 14.81 -0.83 -2.80
CA GLU A 44 14.28 -0.55 -1.45
C GLU A 44 13.22 -1.59 -1.07
N LEU A 45 13.20 -1.97 0.21
CA LEU A 45 12.13 -2.75 0.82
C LEU A 45 11.42 -1.87 1.86
N ILE A 46 10.11 -1.75 1.75
CA ILE A 46 9.25 -1.08 2.73
C ILE A 46 8.47 -2.16 3.47
N ALA A 47 8.51 -2.12 4.80
CA ALA A 47 7.77 -3.03 5.66
C ALA A 47 6.79 -2.24 6.52
N THR A 48 5.50 -2.49 6.37
CA THR A 48 4.42 -1.80 7.09
C THR A 48 3.56 -2.81 7.83
N PRO A 49 3.41 -2.71 9.17
CA PRO A 49 2.48 -3.55 9.91
C PRO A 49 1.04 -3.25 9.48
N ILE A 50 0.24 -4.29 9.27
CA ILE A 50 -1.17 -4.15 8.87
C ILE A 50 -2.07 -4.92 9.85
N THR A 51 -3.20 -4.34 10.20
CA THR A 51 -4.18 -4.93 11.13
C THR A 51 -5.24 -5.78 10.42
N SER A 52 -5.25 -5.76 9.09
CA SER A 52 -6.26 -6.39 8.24
C SER A 52 -5.91 -7.83 7.88
N ARG A 53 -6.93 -8.64 7.58
CA ARG A 53 -6.74 -9.99 7.02
C ARG A 53 -6.16 -9.83 5.61
N SER A 54 -5.13 -10.61 5.29
CA SER A 54 -4.40 -10.51 4.01
C SER A 54 -5.31 -10.69 2.78
N GLU A 55 -6.37 -11.48 2.90
CA GLU A 55 -7.31 -11.80 1.81
C GLU A 55 -8.04 -10.58 1.23
N SER A 56 -8.14 -9.46 1.96
CA SER A 56 -8.86 -8.27 1.52
C SER A 56 -7.94 -7.10 1.14
N ILE A 57 -6.62 -7.31 1.04
CA ILE A 57 -5.71 -6.22 0.68
C ILE A 57 -5.50 -6.13 -0.84
N TYR A 58 -5.70 -4.92 -1.37
CA TYR A 58 -5.41 -4.57 -2.75
C TYR A 58 -4.37 -3.47 -2.84
N VAL A 59 -3.48 -3.57 -3.83
CA VAL A 59 -2.65 -2.47 -4.29
C VAL A 59 -3.34 -1.80 -5.46
N ILE A 60 -3.57 -0.50 -5.34
CA ILE A 60 -4.14 0.38 -6.35
C ILE A 60 -3.00 1.29 -6.82
N ASP A 61 -2.53 1.06 -8.05
CA ASP A 61 -1.59 1.93 -8.73
C ASP A 61 -2.39 2.84 -9.68
N ALA A 62 -2.49 4.13 -9.35
CA ALA A 62 -3.26 5.10 -10.10
C ALA A 62 -2.35 6.20 -10.66
N THR A 63 -2.50 6.47 -11.96
CA THR A 63 -1.89 7.62 -12.63
C THR A 63 -2.94 8.72 -12.71
N LEU A 64 -2.60 9.88 -12.16
CA LEU A 64 -3.50 11.01 -11.96
C LEU A 64 -2.98 12.25 -12.67
N ARG A 65 -3.88 13.18 -12.98
CA ARG A 65 -3.53 14.55 -13.35
C ARG A 65 -2.90 15.26 -12.16
N ASP A 66 -1.71 15.84 -12.32
CA ASP A 66 -1.00 16.53 -11.24
C ASP A 66 -1.57 17.94 -11.00
N ARG A 67 -2.75 18.00 -10.37
CA ARG A 67 -3.42 19.24 -9.96
C ARG A 67 -3.99 19.14 -8.54
N PRO A 68 -4.19 20.26 -7.84
CA PRO A 68 -4.90 20.27 -6.57
C PRO A 68 -6.23 19.53 -6.65
N GLY A 69 -6.50 18.67 -5.66
CA GLY A 69 -7.74 17.89 -5.58
C GLY A 69 -7.74 16.54 -6.31
N ALA A 70 -6.74 16.23 -7.14
CA ALA A 70 -6.72 14.96 -7.87
C ALA A 70 -6.68 13.72 -6.95
N LEU A 71 -5.76 13.70 -5.98
CA LEU A 71 -5.73 12.65 -4.96
C LEU A 71 -7.00 12.64 -4.09
N ALA A 72 -7.53 13.82 -3.76
CA ALA A 72 -8.73 13.93 -2.95
C ALA A 72 -9.93 13.23 -3.62
N ALA A 73 -10.13 13.45 -4.93
CA ALA A 73 -11.19 12.80 -5.70
C ALA A 73 -11.10 11.27 -5.67
N VAL A 74 -9.89 10.71 -5.80
CA VAL A 74 -9.67 9.26 -5.68
C VAL A 74 -9.98 8.78 -4.27
N THR A 75 -9.44 9.43 -3.24
CA THR A 75 -9.67 9.02 -1.85
C THR A 75 -11.11 9.18 -1.40
N GLU A 76 -11.87 10.10 -1.99
CA GLU A 76 -13.30 10.29 -1.72
C GLU A 76 -14.14 9.12 -2.25
N VAL A 77 -13.79 8.56 -3.41
CA VAL A 77 -14.41 7.32 -3.92
C VAL A 77 -14.10 6.16 -2.97
N LEU A 78 -12.84 6.00 -2.55
CA LEU A 78 -12.46 4.95 -1.60
C LEU A 78 -13.24 5.06 -0.27
N ALA A 79 -13.31 6.28 0.28
CA ALA A 79 -14.01 6.55 1.54
C ALA A 79 -15.51 6.26 1.45
N ARG A 80 -16.16 6.63 0.34
CA ARG A 80 -17.58 6.36 0.08
C ARG A 80 -17.91 4.87 0.15
N HIS A 81 -16.99 4.04 -0.31
CA HIS A 81 -17.11 2.59 -0.31
C HIS A 81 -16.50 1.91 0.92
N LYS A 82 -16.19 2.66 1.98
CA LYS A 82 -15.64 2.14 3.25
C LYS A 82 -14.34 1.36 3.09
N ILE A 83 -13.57 1.69 2.06
CA ILE A 83 -12.25 1.11 1.81
C ILE A 83 -11.26 1.84 2.71
N ASP A 84 -10.54 1.10 3.55
CA ASP A 84 -9.55 1.65 4.46
C ASP A 84 -8.20 1.77 3.76
N ILE A 85 -7.54 2.93 3.89
CA ILE A 85 -6.22 3.17 3.29
C ILE A 85 -5.17 2.81 4.33
N VAL A 86 -4.55 1.64 4.15
CA VAL A 86 -3.48 1.12 5.02
C VAL A 86 -2.19 1.92 4.84
N ALA A 87 -1.85 2.23 3.59
CA ALA A 87 -0.72 3.08 3.25
C ALA A 87 -0.91 3.71 1.88
N SER A 88 -0.32 4.88 1.66
CA SER A 88 -0.32 5.53 0.35
C SER A 88 1.00 6.25 0.11
N LYS A 89 1.49 6.20 -1.13
CA LYS A 89 2.62 6.99 -1.60
C LYS A 89 2.24 7.63 -2.92
N CYS A 90 2.25 8.96 -2.95
CA CYS A 90 2.01 9.74 -4.16
C CYS A 90 3.20 10.64 -4.45
N ALA A 91 3.48 10.86 -5.73
CA ALA A 91 4.49 11.80 -6.18
C ALA A 91 4.15 12.34 -7.58
N SER A 92 4.50 13.60 -7.85
CA SER A 92 4.48 14.12 -9.23
C SER A 92 5.51 13.35 -10.07
N ILE A 93 5.09 12.89 -11.24
CA ILE A 93 5.95 12.32 -12.28
C ILE A 93 6.44 13.46 -13.17
N VAL A 94 5.50 14.26 -13.70
CA VAL A 94 5.75 15.50 -14.43
C VAL A 94 4.92 16.60 -13.76
N ARG A 95 5.60 17.58 -13.17
CA ARG A 95 4.92 18.61 -12.36
C ARG A 95 3.88 19.37 -13.19
N GLY A 96 2.66 19.43 -12.65
CA GLY A 96 1.52 20.11 -13.28
C GLY A 96 0.82 19.32 -14.38
N GLU A 97 1.34 18.13 -14.72
CA GLU A 97 0.78 17.28 -15.77
C GLU A 97 0.33 15.92 -15.19
N GLU A 98 1.27 15.16 -14.61
CA GLU A 98 1.06 13.76 -14.24
C GLU A 98 1.66 13.43 -12.86
N GLY A 99 0.90 12.72 -12.04
CA GLY A 99 1.31 12.20 -10.74
C GLY A 99 0.98 10.71 -10.64
N GLY A 100 1.80 9.97 -9.89
CA GLY A 100 1.58 8.56 -9.61
C GLY A 100 1.26 8.35 -8.14
N CYS A 101 0.28 7.49 -7.87
CA CYS A 101 -0.12 7.09 -6.52
C CYS A 101 -0.17 5.57 -6.42
N THR A 102 0.57 5.01 -5.46
CA THR A 102 0.40 3.63 -5.01
C THR A 102 -0.34 3.65 -3.68
N ILE A 103 -1.52 3.04 -3.63
CA ILE A 103 -2.38 2.97 -2.45
C ILE A 103 -2.54 1.50 -2.08
N ILE A 104 -2.28 1.18 -0.83
CA ILE A 104 -2.57 -0.11 -0.23
C ILE A 104 -3.87 0.06 0.54
N ALA A 105 -4.86 -0.72 0.16
CA ALA A 105 -6.22 -0.56 0.62
C ALA A 105 -6.77 -1.89 1.15
N ASP A 106 -7.46 -1.83 2.28
CA ASP A 106 -8.20 -2.95 2.86
C ASP A 106 -9.68 -2.86 2.46
N PHE A 107 -10.13 -3.91 1.76
CA PHE A 107 -11.48 -4.09 1.26
C PHE A 107 -12.35 -4.92 2.22
N SER A 108 -11.88 -5.24 3.44
CA SER A 108 -12.60 -6.09 4.40
C SER A 108 -14.00 -5.60 4.76
N ARG A 109 -14.24 -4.29 4.63
CA ARG A 109 -15.53 -3.62 4.88
C ARG A 109 -16.12 -2.95 3.64
N ALA A 110 -15.52 -3.18 2.47
CA ALA A 110 -15.95 -2.53 1.25
C ALA A 110 -17.36 -2.99 0.85
N ASP A 111 -18.17 -2.06 0.35
CA ASP A 111 -19.50 -2.36 -0.21
C ASP A 111 -19.52 -2.32 -1.75
N ILE A 112 -18.35 -2.40 -2.37
CA ILE A 112 -18.15 -2.46 -3.82
C ILE A 112 -17.15 -3.56 -4.16
N ASP A 113 -17.35 -4.20 -5.31
CA ASP A 113 -16.38 -5.14 -5.88
C ASP A 113 -15.15 -4.39 -6.44
N PRO A 114 -13.93 -4.92 -6.32
CA PRO A 114 -12.73 -4.29 -6.86
C PRO A 114 -12.79 -3.90 -8.34
N GLU A 115 -13.44 -4.70 -9.20
CA GLU A 115 -13.54 -4.40 -10.63
C GLU A 115 -14.51 -3.24 -10.89
N ASP A 116 -15.61 -3.16 -10.13
CA ASP A 116 -16.56 -2.04 -10.21
C ASP A 116 -15.93 -0.75 -9.67
N LEU A 117 -15.15 -0.83 -8.58
CA LEU A 117 -14.37 0.30 -8.08
C LEU A 117 -13.37 0.80 -9.13
N LYS A 118 -12.64 -0.11 -9.78
CA LYS A 118 -11.70 0.25 -10.85
C LYS A 118 -12.39 1.07 -11.93
N ARG A 119 -13.56 0.61 -12.39
CA ARG A 119 -14.37 1.32 -13.40
C ARG A 119 -14.87 2.67 -12.90
N GLU A 120 -15.25 2.78 -11.63
CA GLU A 120 -15.66 4.06 -11.05
C GLU A 120 -14.50 5.06 -10.98
N LEU A 121 -13.32 4.61 -10.55
CA LEU A 121 -12.11 5.43 -10.52
C LEU A 121 -11.71 5.89 -11.94
N GLU A 122 -11.77 5.00 -12.93
CA GLU A 122 -11.46 5.32 -14.34
C GLU A 122 -12.42 6.35 -14.97
N ARG A 123 -13.58 6.61 -14.36
CA ARG A 123 -14.52 7.66 -14.81
C ARG A 123 -14.19 9.04 -14.26
N LEU A 124 -13.28 9.15 -13.29
CA LEU A 124 -12.85 10.44 -12.76
C LEU A 124 -12.03 11.19 -13.82
N ASP A 125 -12.34 12.47 -14.04
CA ASP A 125 -11.65 13.33 -15.01
C ASP A 125 -10.15 13.55 -14.69
N VAL A 126 -9.76 13.25 -13.46
CA VAL A 126 -8.38 13.32 -12.97
C VAL A 126 -7.61 12.01 -13.09
N VAL A 127 -8.23 10.90 -13.47
CA VAL A 127 -7.59 9.58 -13.54
C VAL A 127 -7.25 9.27 -14.99
N PHE A 128 -5.97 8.98 -15.27
CA PHE A 128 -5.53 8.51 -16.58
C PHE A 128 -5.60 6.99 -16.70
N HIS A 129 -5.18 6.28 -15.65
CA HIS A 129 -5.19 4.82 -15.62
C HIS A 129 -5.20 4.31 -14.17
N VAL A 130 -5.84 3.16 -13.93
CA VAL A 130 -5.82 2.45 -12.64
C VAL A 130 -5.46 0.99 -12.87
N ILE A 131 -4.49 0.49 -12.11
CA ILE A 131 -4.19 -0.93 -11.99
C ILE A 131 -4.54 -1.36 -10.58
N MET A 132 -5.33 -2.41 -10.45
CA MET A 132 -5.64 -3.02 -9.16
C MET A 132 -5.09 -4.43 -9.13
N ARG A 133 -4.36 -4.76 -8.06
CA ARG A 133 -3.80 -6.09 -7.83
C ARG A 133 -4.16 -6.53 -6.42
N ARG A 134 -4.78 -7.70 -6.29
CA ARG A 134 -4.93 -8.34 -4.98
C ARG A 134 -3.54 -8.76 -4.51
N LEU A 135 -3.22 -8.50 -3.24
CA LEU A 135 -2.03 -9.09 -2.65
C LEU A 135 -2.34 -10.51 -2.25
N GLU A 136 -1.63 -11.45 -2.86
CA GLU A 136 -1.62 -12.82 -2.39
C GLU A 136 -0.84 -12.90 -1.08
N ALA A 137 -1.43 -13.58 -0.11
CA ALA A 137 -0.76 -13.84 1.14
C ALA A 137 0.39 -14.83 0.87
N GLY A 138 1.64 -14.38 0.96
CA GLY A 138 2.80 -15.27 1.07
C GLY A 138 2.91 -15.93 2.44
N LEU A 139 1.77 -16.27 3.05
CA LEU A 139 1.69 -16.93 4.35
C LEU A 139 1.94 -18.42 4.10
N GLU A 140 3.21 -18.81 4.07
CA GLU A 140 3.56 -20.20 4.38
C GLU A 140 3.22 -20.43 5.85
N GLU A 141 2.49 -21.50 6.17
CA GLU A 141 2.22 -21.89 7.56
C GLU A 141 3.57 -22.01 8.31
N ILE A 142 3.75 -21.20 9.36
CA ILE A 142 4.91 -21.27 10.26
C ILE A 142 4.67 -22.37 11.30
#